data_AF-A0A5S9MAI2-F1
#
_entry.id   AF-A0A5S9MAI2-F1
#
_cell.length_a   1.000
_cell.length_b   1.000
_cell.length_c   1.000
_cell.angle_alpha   90.00
_cell.angle_beta   90.00
_cell.angle_gamma   90.00
#
_symmetry.space_group_name_H-M   'P 1'
#
loop_
_entity.id
_entity.type
_entity.pdbx_description
1 polymer ?
#
loop_
_entity_poly.entity_id
_entity_poly.type
_entity_poly.pdbx_seq_one_letter_code
_entity_poly.pdbx_strand_id
1 'polypeptide(L)' 'MPLTPNDIHNKTFTKSFRGYDEDEVNEFLSQVRKDYEIVLRKKNELEDKVK' A
#
# COMPACT_ATOMS: atom_id res chain seq x y z
N MET A 1 4.10 5.34 12.69
CA MET A 1 3.22 4.21 12.37
C MET A 1 3.34 3.96 10.88
N PRO A 2 3.76 2.76 10.44
CA PRO A 2 3.80 2.43 9.01
C PRO A 2 2.38 2.45 8.44
N LEU A 3 2.24 2.91 7.20
CA LEU A 3 0.96 2.96 6.47
C LEU A 3 0.30 1.58 6.49
N THR A 4 -1.02 1.51 6.70
CA THR A 4 -1.76 0.27 6.52
C THR A 4 -2.14 0.08 5.04
N PRO A 5 -2.41 -1.16 4.59
CA PRO A 5 -2.97 -1.40 3.25
C PRO A 5 -4.27 -0.63 2.98
N ASN A 6 -5.04 -0.29 4.02
CA ASN A 6 -6.25 0.51 3.90
C ASN A 6 -5.95 2.00 3.77
N ASP A 7 -4.90 2.50 4.43
CA ASP A 7 -4.45 3.89 4.27
C ASP A 7 -3.93 4.16 2.85
N ILE A 8 -3.33 3.15 2.20
CA ILE A 8 -2.90 3.23 0.79
C ILE A 8 -4.13 3.33 -0.12
N HIS A 9 -5.18 2.54 0.15
CA HIS A 9 -6.41 2.56 -0.65
C HIS A 9 -7.20 3.87 -0.51
N ASN A 10 -7.26 4.42 0.71
CA ASN A 10 -7.99 5.66 1.00
C ASN A 10 -7.18 6.92 0.70
N LYS A 11 -5.99 6.78 0.10
CA LYS A 11 -5.12 7.92 -0.18
C LYS A 11 -5.67 8.72 -1.35
N THR A 12 -6.08 9.95 -1.09
CA THR A 12 -6.47 10.91 -2.12
C THR A 12 -5.28 11.78 -2.51
N PHE A 13 -5.09 11.98 -3.81
CA PHE A 13 -4.07 12.87 -4.38
C PHE A 13 -4.72 14.12 -4.93
N THR A 14 -4.08 15.27 -4.75
CA THR A 14 -4.54 16.54 -5.32
C THR A 14 -4.27 16.56 -6.82
N LYS A 15 -5.32 16.82 -7.62
CA LYS A 15 -5.19 16.97 -9.07
C LYS A 15 -4.53 18.31 -9.38
N SER A 16 -3.51 18.29 -10.23
CA SER A 16 -2.79 19.47 -10.69
C SER A 16 -2.77 19.50 -12.22
N PHE A 17 -2.59 20.68 -12.82
CA PHE A 17 -2.57 20.85 -14.29
C PHE A 17 -1.48 20.02 -15.00
N ARG A 18 -0.45 19.61 -14.26
CA ARG A 18 0.53 18.60 -14.67
C ARG A 18 0.66 17.58 -13.54
N GLY A 19 0.73 16.31 -13.89
CA GLY A 19 0.85 15.21 -12.94
C GLY A 19 0.98 13.88 -13.66
N TYR A 20 1.15 12.82 -12.87
CA TYR A 20 1.07 11.45 -13.37
C TYR A 20 -0.37 11.12 -13.72
N ASP A 21 -0.53 10.15 -14.61
CA ASP A 21 -1.83 9.62 -14.97
C ASP A 21 -2.48 8.95 -13.75
N GLU A 22 -3.75 9.25 -13.51
CA GLU A 22 -4.48 8.73 -12.34
C GLU A 22 -4.63 7.21 -12.39
N ASP A 23 -4.81 6.63 -13.58
CA ASP A 23 -4.97 5.19 -13.76
C ASP A 23 -3.64 4.46 -13.53
N GLU A 24 -2.52 5.00 -14.03
CA GLU A 24 -1.18 4.46 -13.80
C GLU A 24 -0.83 4.48 -12.30
N VAL A 25 -1.15 5.58 -11.62
CA VAL A 25 -0.95 5.70 -10.16
C VAL A 25 -1.83 4.70 -9.41
N ASN A 26 -3.10 4.55 -9.79
CA ASN A 26 -4.02 3.61 -9.14
C ASN A 26 -3.61 2.15 -9.33
N GLU A 27 -3.10 1.78 -10.49
CA GLU A 27 -2.57 0.44 -10.76
C GLU A 27 -1.34 0.17 -9.88
N PHE A 28 -0.41 1.12 -9.82
CA PHE A 28 0.77 1.01 -8.96
C PHE A 28 0.39 0.89 -7.47
N LEU A 29 -0.51 1.74 -6.98
CA LEU A 29 -0.97 1.68 -5.58
C LEU A 29 -1.68 0.35 -5.26
N SER A 30 -2.42 -0.21 -6.21
CA SER A 30 -3.04 -1.53 -6.07
C SER A 30 -2.00 -2.64 -5.92
N GLN A 31 -0.91 -2.57 -6.66
CA GLN A 31 0.20 -3.51 -6.54
C GLN A 31 0.93 -3.34 -5.19
N VAL A 32 1.28 -2.11 -4.82
CA VAL A 32 1.94 -1.80 -3.55
C VAL A 32 1.10 -2.28 -2.37
N ARG A 33 -0.23 -2.10 -2.41
CA ARG A 33 -1.14 -2.59 -1.37
C ARG A 33 -1.04 -4.10 -1.17
N LYS A 34 -1.07 -4.87 -2.27
CA LYS A 34 -0.97 -6.35 -2.23
C LYS A 34 0.36 -6.79 -1.63
N ASP A 35 1.45 -6.18 -2.07
CA ASP A 35 2.79 -6.52 -1.56
C ASP A 35 2.92 -6.20 -0.07
N TYR A 36 2.35 -5.07 0.36
CA TYR A 36 2.34 -4.67 1.77
C TYR A 36 1.57 -5.66 2.64
N GLU A 37 0.42 -6.16 2.16
CA GLU A 37 -0.37 -7.17 2.84
C GLU A 37 0.40 -8.49 3.01
N ILE A 38 1.12 -8.92 1.97
CA ILE A 38 1.99 -10.11 2.03
C ILE A 38 3.11 -9.92 3.06
N VAL A 39 3.76 -8.76 3.06
CA VAL A 39 4.84 -8.45 4.01
C VAL A 39 4.32 -8.41 5.45
N LEU A 40 3.17 -7.78 5.69
CA LEU A 40 2.52 -7.77 7.01
C LEU A 40 2.16 -9.17 7.49
N ARG A 41 1.60 -10.01 6.62
CA ARG A 41 1.28 -11.40 6.97
C ARG A 41 2.54 -12.18 7.32
N LYS A 42 3.59 -12.09 6.50
CA LYS A 42 4.88 -12.73 6.77
C LYS A 42 5.51 -12.23 8.07
N LYS A 43 5.40 -10.93 8.36
CA LYS A 43 5.89 -10.34 9.60
C LYS A 43 5.18 -10.96 10.81
N ASN A 44 3.85 -11.03 10.79
CA ASN A 44 3.07 -11.61 11.88
C ASN A 44 3.40 -13.10 12.07
N GLU A 45 3.48 -13.89 10.98
CA GLU A 45 3.88 -15.30 11.02
C GLU A 45 5.28 -15.52 11.61
N LEU A 46 6.22 -14.60 11.35
CA LEU A 46 7.58 -14.68 11.92
C LEU A 46 7.59 -14.26 13.39
N GLU A 47 6.85 -13.22 13.77
CA GLU A 47 6.69 -12.81 15.17
C GLU A 47 6.07 -13.94 16.01
N ASP A 48 5.06 -14.64 15.49
CA ASP A 48 4.44 -15.80 16.16
C ASP A 48 5.39 -16.99 16.31
N LYS A 49 6.38 -17.15 15.42
CA LYS A 49 7.40 -18.22 15.52
C LYS A 49 8.53 -17.92 16.49
N VAL A 50 8.79 -16.65 16.76
CA VAL A 50 9.83 -16.20 17.70
C VAL A 50 9.27 -16.06 19.12
N LYS A 51 7.95 -16.00 19.25
CA LYS A 51 7.21 -15.99 20.52
C LYS A 51 7.17 -17.37 21.17
#